data_AF-X6MKM3-F1
#
_entry.id   AF-X6MKM3-F1
#
_cell.length_a   1.000
_cell.length_b   1.000
_cell.length_c   1.000
_cell.angle_alpha   90.00
_cell.angle_beta   90.00
_cell.angle_gamma   90.00
#
_symmetry.space_group_name_H-M   'P 1'
#
loop_
_entity.id
_entity.type
_entity.pdbx_description
1 polymer ?
#
loop_
_entity_poly.entity_id
_entity_poly.type
_entity_poly.pdbx_seq_one_letter_code
_entity_poly.pdbx_strand_id
1 'polypeptide(L)'
;MECAKCEDIHLCLECLSNGKEIPPHKKEHKYYIIEYIEKRIFKYSDEWSGHEEMQLLEAIELYGLGNWTKISQHLGNSKNGQECEIHYIKKKRKKKKKKKRKD
;
A
#
# COMPACT_ATOMS: atom_id res chain seq x y z
N MET A 1 -9.80 12.18 -3.38
CA MET A 1 -9.64 12.42 -4.84
C MET A 1 -8.50 13.38 -5.04
N GLU A 2 -7.70 13.22 -6.08
CA GLU A 2 -6.53 14.06 -6.36
C GLU A 2 -6.81 15.01 -7.52
N CYS A 3 -6.40 16.28 -7.40
CA CYS A 3 -6.45 17.21 -8.53
C CYS A 3 -5.40 16.82 -9.60
N ALA A 4 -5.80 16.72 -10.86
CA ALA A 4 -4.91 16.36 -11.98
C ALA A 4 -4.01 17.53 -12.46
N LYS A 5 -4.13 18.72 -11.84
CA LYS A 5 -3.41 19.94 -12.24
C LYS A 5 -2.63 20.61 -11.11
N CYS A 6 -3.02 20.37 -9.87
CA CYS A 6 -2.40 21.04 -8.71
C CYS A 6 -1.59 20.01 -7.94
N GLU A 7 -0.38 20.39 -7.55
CA GLU A 7 0.43 19.59 -6.64
C GLU A 7 -0.22 19.56 -5.25
N ASP A 8 -0.20 18.38 -4.63
CA ASP A 8 -0.63 18.12 -3.24
C ASP A 8 -2.06 18.57 -2.87
N ILE A 9 -2.97 18.65 -3.84
CA ILE A 9 -4.39 18.94 -3.59
C ILE A 9 -5.21 17.65 -3.58
N HIS A 10 -5.67 17.28 -2.39
CA HIS A 10 -6.62 16.19 -2.18
C HIS A 10 -7.98 16.73 -1.71
N LEU A 11 -9.04 16.35 -2.42
CA LEU A 11 -10.42 16.70 -2.10
C LEU A 11 -11.16 15.46 -1.58
N CYS A 12 -11.91 15.63 -0.49
CA CYS A 12 -12.91 14.63 -0.09
C CYS A 12 -14.15 14.71 -0.99
N LEU A 13 -15.05 13.73 -0.91
CA LEU A 13 -16.28 13.70 -1.72
C LEU A 13 -17.13 14.95 -1.53
N GLU A 14 -17.25 15.43 -0.30
CA GLU A 14 -18.04 16.61 0.03
C GLU A 14 -17.42 17.91 -0.52
N CYS A 15 -16.10 18.08 -0.38
CA CYS A 15 -15.40 19.26 -0.91
C CYS A 15 -15.49 19.35 -2.43
N LEU A 16 -15.38 18.20 -3.13
CA LEU A 16 -15.58 18.15 -4.57
C LEU A 16 -17.03 18.48 -4.93
N SER A 17 -18.01 17.86 -4.26
CA SER A 17 -19.44 18.06 -4.57
C SER A 17 -19.88 19.50 -4.36
N ASN A 18 -19.28 20.22 -3.41
CA ASN A 18 -19.53 21.63 -3.17
C ASN A 18 -18.67 22.58 -4.04
N GLY A 19 -17.84 22.04 -4.94
CA GLY A 19 -17.01 22.85 -5.84
C GLY A 19 -16.03 23.77 -5.13
N LYS A 20 -15.43 23.32 -4.01
CA LYS A 20 -14.49 24.11 -3.22
C LYS A 20 -13.25 24.49 -4.04
N GLU A 21 -12.93 25.78 -4.08
CA GLU A 21 -11.70 26.31 -4.67
C GLU A 21 -10.72 26.73 -3.58
N ILE A 22 -9.49 26.24 -3.66
CA ILE A 22 -8.39 26.62 -2.75
C ILE A 22 -7.21 27.00 -3.67
N PRO A 23 -6.85 28.28 -3.83
CA PRO A 23 -5.77 28.67 -4.73
C PRO A 23 -4.49 27.83 -4.48
N PRO A 24 -3.90 27.22 -5.52
CA PRO A 24 -4.13 27.42 -6.96
C PRO A 24 -5.23 26.53 -7.59
N HIS A 25 -5.91 25.70 -6.81
CA HIS A 25 -6.98 24.82 -7.28
C HIS A 25 -8.23 25.58 -7.74
N LYS A 26 -8.79 25.09 -8.86
CA LYS A 26 -10.04 25.54 -9.46
C LYS A 26 -10.97 24.36 -9.67
N LYS A 27 -12.28 24.59 -9.50
CA LYS A 27 -13.30 23.52 -9.54
C LYS A 27 -13.40 22.83 -10.92
N GLU A 28 -12.92 23.48 -11.98
CA GLU A 28 -12.87 22.94 -13.34
C GLU A 28 -11.67 22.00 -13.58
N HIS A 29 -10.76 21.87 -12.61
CA HIS A 29 -9.65 20.94 -12.72
C HIS A 29 -10.17 19.50 -12.69
N LYS A 30 -9.70 18.69 -13.64
CA LYS A 30 -9.95 17.24 -13.64
C LYS A 30 -9.35 16.63 -12.38
N TYR A 31 -9.91 15.52 -11.92
CA TYR A 31 -9.42 14.80 -10.75
C TYR A 31 -9.33 13.31 -11.02
N TYR A 32 -8.52 12.63 -10.21
CA TYR A 32 -8.42 11.19 -10.17
C TYR A 32 -9.05 10.67 -8.87
N ILE A 33 -9.78 9.55 -8.98
CA ILE A 33 -10.23 8.80 -7.80
C ILE A 33 -9.01 8.03 -7.29
N ILE A 34 -8.55 8.37 -6.10
CA ILE A 34 -7.57 7.56 -5.38
C ILE A 34 -8.38 6.51 -4.60
N GLU A 35 -8.30 5.25 -4.99
CA GLU A 35 -8.81 4.15 -4.18
C GLU A 35 -7.78 3.85 -3.07
N TYR A 36 -8.20 3.90 -1.80
CA TYR A 36 -7.41 3.30 -0.74
C TYR A 36 -7.45 1.79 -0.97
N ILE A 37 -6.28 1.18 -1.20
CA ILE A 37 -6.21 -0.23 -1.64
C ILE A 37 -6.42 -1.14 -0.43
N GLU A 38 -7.67 -1.25 0.02
CA GLU A 38 -8.12 -2.32 0.93
C GLU A 38 -8.25 -3.65 0.18
N LYS A 39 -8.28 -3.60 -1.16
CA LYS A 39 -8.33 -4.78 -2.02
C LYS A 39 -6.99 -5.52 -1.98
N ARG A 40 -7.05 -6.85 -2.04
CA ARG A 40 -5.87 -7.71 -2.14
C ARG A 40 -5.13 -7.43 -3.45
N ILE A 41 -3.93 -6.82 -3.37
CA ILE A 41 -3.10 -6.54 -4.56
C ILE A 41 -2.64 -7.85 -5.21
N PHE A 42 -2.42 -8.90 -4.41
CA PHE A 42 -1.98 -10.19 -4.91
C PHE A 42 -3.09 -11.24 -4.78
N LYS A 43 -3.54 -11.79 -5.92
CA LYS A 43 -4.53 -12.88 -6.04
C LYS A 43 -4.20 -14.16 -5.24
N TYR A 44 -3.01 -14.26 -4.67
CA TYR A 44 -2.49 -15.46 -4.00
C TYR A 44 -2.08 -15.22 -2.54
N SER A 45 -2.43 -14.06 -1.97
CA SER A 45 -2.24 -13.77 -0.56
C SER A 45 -3.62 -13.65 0.08
N ASP A 46 -4.16 -14.80 0.50
CA ASP A 46 -5.58 -14.86 0.91
C ASP A 46 -5.86 -14.22 2.27
N GLU A 47 -4.82 -13.78 2.98
CA GLU A 47 -4.93 -13.22 4.34
C GLU A 47 -4.17 -11.90 4.52
N TRP A 48 -3.57 -11.35 3.45
CA TRP A 48 -2.86 -10.06 3.50
C TRP A 48 -3.50 -9.07 2.53
N SER A 49 -3.89 -7.93 3.06
CA SER A 49 -4.35 -6.77 2.29
C SER A 49 -3.19 -6.11 1.53
N GLY A 50 -3.51 -5.28 0.53
CA GLY A 50 -2.50 -4.46 -0.15
C GLY A 50 -1.74 -3.54 0.81
N HIS A 51 -2.45 -3.00 1.80
CA HIS A 51 -1.87 -2.14 2.83
C HIS A 51 -0.86 -2.88 3.72
N GLU A 52 -1.22 -4.06 4.25
CA GLU A 52 -0.31 -4.87 5.08
C GLU A 52 0.93 -5.33 4.29
N GLU A 53 0.78 -5.60 2.98
CA GLU A 53 1.90 -5.92 2.10
C GLU A 53 2.87 -4.73 1.95
N MET A 54 2.35 -3.51 1.88
CA MET A 54 3.17 -2.29 1.80
C MET A 54 3.89 -2.05 3.12
N GLN A 55 3.16 -2.05 4.24
CA GLN A 55 3.72 -1.88 5.59
C GLN A 55 4.79 -2.91 5.91
N LEU A 56 4.62 -4.16 5.48
CA LEU A 56 5.65 -5.20 5.65
C LEU A 56 6.96 -4.83 4.94
N LEU A 57 6.88 -4.30 3.71
CA LEU A 57 8.07 -3.93 2.94
C LEU A 57 8.75 -2.69 3.55
N GLU A 58 7.98 -1.68 3.93
CA GLU A 58 8.45 -0.47 4.61
C GLU A 58 9.13 -0.83 5.93
N ALA A 59 8.50 -1.67 6.76
CA ALA A 59 9.06 -2.10 8.03
C ALA A 59 10.36 -2.92 7.86
N ILE A 60 10.46 -3.74 6.81
CA ILE A 60 11.69 -4.48 6.49
C ILE A 60 12.82 -3.51 6.07
N GLU A 61 12.49 -2.47 5.31
CA GLU A 61 13.45 -1.43 4.91
C GLU A 61 13.94 -0.63 6.13
N LEU A 62 13.04 -0.28 7.05
CA LEU A 62 13.35 0.52 8.24
C LEU A 62 14.07 -0.26 9.35
N TYR A 63 13.62 -1.48 9.66
CA TYR A 63 14.13 -2.25 10.81
C TYR A 63 15.09 -3.38 10.44
N GLY A 64 15.29 -3.61 9.15
CA GLY A 64 16.09 -4.69 8.63
C GLY A 64 15.35 -6.04 8.62
N LEU A 65 15.69 -6.85 7.62
CA LEU A 65 15.14 -8.20 7.49
C LEU A 65 15.56 -9.09 8.67
N GLY A 66 14.60 -9.77 9.30
CA GLY A 66 14.83 -10.66 10.44
C GLY A 66 14.39 -10.07 11.78
N ASN A 67 14.15 -8.76 11.87
CA ASN A 67 13.62 -8.12 13.07
C ASN A 67 12.08 -8.23 13.13
N TRP A 68 11.57 -9.46 13.10
CA TRP A 68 10.15 -9.75 12.91
C TRP A 68 9.26 -9.18 14.02
N THR A 69 9.78 -9.06 15.24
CA THR A 69 9.07 -8.43 16.36
C THR A 69 8.81 -6.94 16.12
N LYS A 70 9.83 -6.18 15.69
CA LYS A 70 9.63 -4.76 15.37
C LYS A 70 8.77 -4.58 14.12
N ILE A 71 8.94 -5.47 13.15
CA ILE A 71 8.14 -5.47 11.93
C ILE A 71 6.65 -5.66 12.26
N SER A 72 6.28 -6.69 13.05
CA SER A 72 4.86 -6.90 13.42
C SER A 72 4.26 -5.74 14.19
N GLN A 73 5.05 -5.07 15.04
CA GLN A 73 4.61 -3.89 15.79
C GLN A 73 4.30 -2.71 14.84
N HIS A 74 5.08 -2.54 13.78
CA HIS A 74 4.85 -1.51 12.76
C HIS A 74 3.56 -1.73 11.98
N LEU A 75 3.16 -3.00 11.78
CA LEU A 75 1.89 -3.39 11.17
C LEU A 75 0.69 -3.21 12.14
N GLY A 76 0.88 -2.59 13.30
CA GLY A 76 -0.16 -2.42 14.31
C GLY A 76 -0.58 -3.73 14.99
N ASN A 77 0.28 -4.76 14.94
CA ASN A 77 0.00 -6.11 15.45
C ASN A 77 -1.20 -6.81 14.78
N SER A 78 -1.62 -6.39 13.57
CA SER A 78 -2.62 -7.15 12.80
C SER A 78 -2.09 -8.54 12.38
N LYS A 79 -0.76 -8.67 12.30
CA LYS A 79 0.01 -9.89 12.07
C LYS A 79 1.11 -9.99 13.10
N ASN A 80 1.40 -11.18 13.58
CA ASN A 80 2.54 -11.43 14.46
C ASN A 80 3.84 -11.65 13.65
N GLY A 81 4.99 -11.64 14.35
CA GLY A 81 6.30 -11.74 13.70
C GLY A 81 6.49 -13.02 12.88
N GLN A 82 5.96 -14.16 13.35
CA GLN A 82 6.06 -15.44 12.63
C GLN A 82 5.24 -15.41 11.34
N GLU A 83 4.04 -14.83 11.37
CA GLU A 83 3.21 -14.64 10.17
C GLU A 83 3.92 -13.76 9.14
N CYS A 84 4.55 -12.67 9.58
CA CYS A 84 5.34 -11.78 8.73
C CYS A 84 6.50 -12.51 8.05
N GLU A 85 7.25 -13.29 8.82
CA GLU A 85 8.38 -14.08 8.33
C GLU A 85 7.93 -15.12 7.29
N ILE A 86 6.94 -15.94 7.64
CA ILE A 86 6.41 -17.00 6.78
C ILE A 86 5.93 -16.42 5.47
N HIS A 87 5.17 -15.33 5.53
CA HIS A 87 4.64 -14.65 4.36
C HIS A 87 5.76 -14.17 3.43
N TYR A 88 6.75 -13.45 3.98
CA TYR A 88 7.87 -12.92 3.21
C TYR A 88 8.72 -14.03 2.56
N ILE A 89 9.02 -15.11 3.29
CA ILE A 89 9.78 -16.26 2.79
C ILE A 89 9.01 -16.99 1.69
N LYS A 90 7.71 -17.24 1.87
CA LYS A 90 6.83 -17.86 0.87
C LYS A 90 6.84 -17.08 -0.43
N LYS A 91 6.82 -15.74 -0.35
CA LYS A 91 6.94 -14.83 -1.51
C LYS A 91 8.30 -14.94 -2.21
N LYS A 92 9.42 -14.95 -1.46
CA LYS A 92 10.79 -15.12 -2.02
C LYS A 92 10.96 -16.43 -2.79
N ARG A 93 10.46 -17.56 -2.26
CA ARG A 93 10.57 -18.88 -2.92
C ARG A 93 9.82 -18.92 -4.25
N LYS A 94 8.67 -18.26 -4.34
CA LYS A 94 7.86 -18.19 -5.58
C LYS A 94 8.49 -17.28 -6.65
N LYS A 95 9.14 -16.16 -6.27
CA LYS A 95 9.92 -15.33 -7.21
C LYS A 95 11.06 -16.13 -7.86
N LYS A 96 11.80 -16.93 -7.08
CA LYS A 96 12.86 -17.81 -7.62
C LYS A 96 12.33 -18.87 -8.60
N LYS A 97 11.18 -19.49 -8.32
CA LYS A 97 10.56 -20.48 -9.23
C LYS A 97 10.08 -19.89 -10.55
N LYS A 98 9.60 -18.63 -10.56
CA LYS A 98 9.20 -17.95 -11.81
C LYS A 98 10.40 -17.55 -12.67
N LYS A 99 11.54 -17.18 -12.05
CA LYS A 99 12.78 -16.86 -12.78
C LYS A 99 13.35 -18.10 -13.48
N LYS A 100 13.45 -19.23 -12.77
CA LYS A 100 13.87 -20.54 -13.32
C LYS A 100 12.99 -21.15 -14.42
N ARG A 101 11.81 -20.60 -14.70
CA ARG A 101 10.90 -21.09 -15.76
C ARG A 101 10.89 -20.20 -17.00
N LYS A 102 11.65 -19.09 -16.97
CA LYS A 102 11.80 -18.14 -18.08
C LYS A 102 13.22 -18.13 -18.67
N ASP A 103 14.11 -18.96 -18.11
CA ASP A 103 15.41 -19.34 -18.66
C ASP A 103 15.29 -20.77 -19.19
#